data_AF-A0A241QJW3-F1
#
_entry.id   AF-A0A241QJW3-F1
#
_cell.length_a   1.000
_cell.length_b   1.000
_cell.length_c   1.000
_cell.angle_alpha   90.00
_cell.angle_beta   90.00
_cell.angle_gamma   90.00
#
_symmetry.space_group_name_H-M   'P 1'
#
loop_
_entity.id
_entity.type
_entity.pdbx_description
1 polymer ?
#
loop_
_entity_poly.entity_id
_entity_poly.type
_entity_poly.pdbx_seq_one_letter_code
_entity_poly.pdbx_strand_id
1 'polypeptide(L)' 'MRHDNVKPCPFCGCSSIRVREISNNFRACCNSCEATVAFQDSEQAAVTRWNTRAEEKQSGGLQSA' A
#
# COMPACT_ATOMS: atom_id res chain seq x y z
N MET A 1 -1.48 14.86 3.76
CA MET A 1 -2.71 14.45 4.47
C MET A 1 -2.49 13.07 5.10
N ARG A 2 -3.04 12.79 6.29
CA ARG A 2 -3.02 11.43 6.87
C ARG A 2 -4.09 10.61 6.16
N HIS A 3 -3.73 9.43 5.69
CA HIS A 3 -4.68 8.47 5.16
C HIS A 3 -4.90 7.39 6.22
N ASP A 4 -6.04 7.40 6.88
CA ASP A 4 -6.34 6.47 7.98
C ASP A 4 -6.54 5.02 7.51
N ASN A 5 -6.77 4.81 6.20
CA ASN A 5 -7.00 3.50 5.57
C ASN A 5 -5.76 2.93 4.86
N VAL A 6 -4.54 3.22 5.31
CA VAL A 6 -3.31 2.68 4.69
C VAL A 6 -2.68 1.57 5.52
N LYS A 7 -2.43 0.41 4.90
CA LYS A 7 -1.77 -0.73 5.53
C LYS A 7 -0.32 -0.38 5.94
N PRO A 8 0.17 -0.82 7.13
CA PRO A 8 1.51 -0.53 7.61
C PRO A 8 2.58 -1.21 6.76
N CYS A 9 3.72 -0.59 6.48
CA CYS A 9 4.75 -1.08 5.54
C CYS A 9 5.07 -2.59 5.70
N PRO A 10 5.14 -3.38 4.60
CA PRO A 10 5.39 -4.81 4.71
C PRO A 10 6.87 -5.15 4.97
N PHE A 11 7.77 -4.20 4.73
CA PHE A 11 9.21 -4.41 4.87
C PHE A 11 9.73 -4.08 6.28
N CYS A 12 9.22 -2.99 6.88
CA CYS A 12 9.68 -2.53 8.19
C CYS A 12 8.58 -2.44 9.25
N GLY A 13 7.32 -2.75 8.92
CA GLY A 13 6.19 -2.67 9.85
C GLY A 13 5.70 -1.26 10.19
N CYS A 14 6.31 -0.21 9.64
CA CYS A 14 5.94 1.17 9.98
C CYS A 14 4.58 1.57 9.37
N SER A 15 3.68 2.10 10.20
CA SER A 15 2.36 2.62 9.78
C SER A 15 2.41 4.02 9.16
N SER A 16 3.59 4.65 9.10
CA SER A 16 3.76 6.01 8.58
C SER A 16 4.00 5.98 7.08
N ILE A 17 2.91 5.94 6.32
CA ILE A 17 2.93 5.97 4.85
C ILE A 17 2.58 7.36 4.36
N ARG A 18 3.38 7.88 3.44
CA ARG A 18 3.18 9.18 2.81
C ARG A 18 2.92 9.01 1.33
N VAL A 19 1.98 9.77 0.78
CA VAL A 19 1.80 9.92 -0.66
C VAL A 19 2.56 11.16 -1.10
N ARG A 20 3.38 11.02 -2.15
CA ARG A 20 4.12 12.11 -2.77
C ARG A 20 3.61 12.34 -4.18
N GLU A 21 3.35 13.60 -4.51
CA GLU A 21 3.07 14.07 -5.86
C GLU A 21 4.37 14.47 -6.56
N ILE A 22 4.58 13.99 -7.78
CA ILE A 22 5.74 14.26 -8.64
C ILE A 22 5.22 14.37 -10.08
N SER A 23 5.33 15.55 -10.69
CA SER A 23 4.98 15.78 -12.11
C SER A 23 3.58 15.25 -12.46
N ASN A 24 2.55 15.68 -11.73
CA ASN A 24 1.15 15.22 -11.85
C ASN A 24 0.93 13.72 -11.62
N ASN A 25 1.90 13.01 -11.05
CA ASN A 25 1.76 11.61 -10.67
C ASN A 25 1.91 11.45 -9.16
N PHE A 26 1.23 10.46 -8.59
CA PHE A 26 1.22 10.18 -7.16
C PHE A 26 1.85 8.83 -6.87
N ARG A 27 2.68 8.74 -5.83
CA ARG A 27 3.21 7.47 -5.33
C ARG A 27 3.16 7.40 -3.83
N ALA A 28 2.79 6.24 -3.29
CA ALA A 28 2.88 5.97 -1.87
C ALA A 28 4.28 5.47 -1.50
N CYS A 29 4.83 5.97 -0.40
CA CYS A 29 6.14 5.60 0.13
C CYS A 29 6.12 5.47 1.64
N CYS A 30 6.86 4.49 2.16
CA CYS A 30 7.13 4.37 3.59
C CYS A 30 8.09 5.48 4.02
N ASN A 31 7.77 6.14 5.14
CA ASN A 31 8.63 7.18 5.70
C ASN A 31 9.87 6.65 6.44
N SER A 32 9.97 5.33 6.64
CA SER A 32 11.04 4.71 7.43
C SER A 32 12.05 3.97 6.57
N CYS A 33 11.60 3.02 5.75
CA CYS A 33 12.49 2.23 4.88
C CYS A 33 12.50 2.68 3.43
N GLU A 34 11.81 3.78 3.11
CA GLU A 34 11.72 4.35 1.76
C GLU A 34 11.14 3.40 0.69
N ALA A 35 10.54 2.27 1.11
CA ALA A 35 9.80 1.39 0.21
C ALA A 35 8.71 2.18 -0.51
N THR A 36 8.65 2.07 -1.84
CA THR A 36 7.73 2.84 -2.69
C THR A 36 6.94 1.92 -3.63
N VAL A 37 5.75 2.36 -4.02
CA VAL A 37 5.01 1.76 -5.15
C VAL A 37 5.21 2.58 -6.43
N ALA A 38 4.83 1.99 -7.56
CA ALA A 38 4.82 2.67 -8.85
C ALA A 38 3.93 3.93 -8.82
N PHE A 39 4.26 4.88 -9.69
CA PHE A 39 3.47 6.09 -9.93
C PHE A 39 2.07 5.76 -10.41
N GLN A 40 1.09 6.52 -9.93
CA GLN A 40 -0.32 6.45 -10.28
C GLN A 40 -0.84 7.83 -10.66
N ASP A 41 -1.96 7.87 -11.36
CA ASP A 41 -2.64 9.08 -11.80
C ASP A 41 -3.29 9.90 -10.65
N SER A 42 -3.54 9.26 -9.49
CA SER A 42 -4.26 9.87 -8.38
C SER A 42 -3.72 9.44 -7.00
N GLU A 43 -3.86 10.29 -5.98
CA GLU A 43 -3.49 9.94 -4.58
C GLU A 43 -4.18 8.65 -4.12
N GLN A 44 -5.47 8.53 -4.42
CA GLN A 44 -6.28 7.38 -4.02
C GLN A 44 -5.84 6.11 -4.74
N ALA A 45 -5.45 6.20 -6.02
CA ALA A 45 -4.87 5.07 -6.76
C ALA A 45 -3.53 4.63 -6.15
N ALA A 46 -2.68 5.58 -5.74
CA ALA A 46 -1.42 5.29 -5.06
C ALA A 46 -1.62 4.59 -3.71
N VAL A 47 -2.63 5.00 -2.93
CA VAL A 47 -3.03 4.36 -1.67
C VAL A 47 -3.63 2.98 -1.92
N THR A 48 -4.55 2.85 -2.86
CA THR A 48 -5.13 1.56 -3.25
C THR A 48 -4.01 0.60 -3.63
N ARG A 49 -3.08 1.00 -4.49
CA ARG A 49 -1.93 0.18 -4.88
C ARG A 49 -1.02 -0.20 -3.71
N TRP A 50 -0.78 0.73 -2.77
CA TRP A 50 -0.03 0.41 -1.55
C TRP A 50 -0.72 -0.65 -0.69
N ASN A 51 -2.05 -0.60 -0.64
CA ASN A 51 -2.89 -1.54 0.08
C ASN A 51 -3.12 -2.85 -0.68
N THR A 52 -3.00 -2.84 -2.01
CA THR A 52 -2.91 -4.01 -2.89
C THR A 52 -1.57 -4.68 -2.69
N ARG A 53 -1.38 -5.20 -1.48
CA ARG A 53 -0.42 -6.27 -1.26
C ARG A 53 -1.05 -7.54 -1.79
N ALA A 54 -0.23 -8.53 -2.07
CA ALA A 54 -0.70 -9.89 -2.33
C ALA A 54 -1.38 -10.43 -1.05
N GLU A 55 -2.60 -10.00 -0.79
CA GLU A 55 -3.51 -10.50 0.22
C GLU A 55 -4.89 -10.54 -0.48
N GLU A 56 -5.54 -11.67 -0.74
CA GLU A 56 -5.38 -13.00 -0.18
C GLU A 56 -5.86 -14.09 -1.16
N LYS A 57 -5.25 -15.28 -1.05
CA LYS A 57 -6.05 -16.50 -1.18
C LYS A 57 -6.99 -16.56 0.04
N GLN A 58 -8.19 -16.01 -0.06
CA GLN A 58 -9.32 -16.50 0.74
C GLN A 58 -10.39 -16.90 -0.29
N SER A 59 -10.60 -18.19 -0.55
CA SER A 59 -11.40 -19.06 0.31
C SER A 59 -11.17 -20.52 -0.09
N GLY A 60 -11.06 -21.43 0.88
CA GLY A 60 -10.96 -22.86 0.61
C GLY A 60 -10.71 -23.68 1.85
N GLY A 61 -11.55 -23.52 2.87
CA GLY A 61 -11.78 -24.63 3.79
C GLY A 61 -12.33 -25.80 2.99
N LEU A 62 -11.51 -26.84 2.82
CA LEU A 62 -12.00 -28.20 2.71
C LEU A 62 -11.02 -29.08 3.51
N GLN A 63 -11.34 -29.23 4.79
CA GLN A 63 -11.09 -30.49 5.49
C GLN A 63 -11.87 -31.59 4.76
N SER A 64 -11.23 -32.72 4.50
CA SER A 64 -11.77 -34.09 4.26
C SER A 64 -10.74 -34.79 3.36
N ALA A 65 -10.23 -35.99 3.60
CA ALA A 65 -10.40 -37.00 4.64
C ALA A 65 -9.12 -37.88 4.61
#